data_AF-A0AAD9PB10-F1
#
_entry.id   AF-A0AAD9PB10-F1
#
_cell.length_a   1.000
_cell.length_b   1.000
_cell.length_c   1.000
_cell.angle_alpha   90.00
_cell.angle_beta   90.00
_cell.angle_gamma   90.00
#
_symmetry.space_group_name_H-M   'P 1'
#
loop_
_entity.id
_entity.type
_entity.pdbx_description
1 polymer ?
#
loop_
_entity_poly.entity_id
_entity_poly.type
_entity_poly.pdbx_seq_one_letter_code
_entity_poly.pdbx_strand_id
1 'polypeptide(L)'
;MQREGLLNVMPWPLPMPVDVWPPVPGHIPQVHYFAQLAALNDCLYRYMSTARHIVFTDLDEVIVPRPPHDNWSSLLKELRSKLSRPPALFMFRNVFFWLEWPNDPKYAAVEKVVRLNLTTLLKTRRQVYMERYSQRSKCIVVPRAILDMGVHEVNTYYDYEQMTAYVDASYGLLHHYRVDLGGGIDQPYQVDTRMWDFAQLIIDRTWHLHESILSTDRR
;
A
#
# COMPACT_ATOMS: atom_id res chain seq x y z
N MET A 1 -1.41 22.19 -6.09
CA MET A 1 -1.53 21.16 -5.05
C MET A 1 -2.79 21.47 -4.27
N GLN A 2 -3.78 20.59 -4.32
CA GLN A 2 -5.00 20.72 -3.51
C GLN A 2 -4.80 19.88 -2.25
N ARG A 3 -4.99 20.52 -1.09
CA ARG A 3 -4.88 19.87 0.21
C ARG A 3 -6.28 19.73 0.80
N GLU A 4 -6.78 18.51 0.84
CA GLU A 4 -8.06 18.19 1.48
C GLU A 4 -7.80 17.50 2.81
N GLY A 5 -7.44 18.29 3.82
CA GLY A 5 -7.16 17.84 5.20
C GLY A 5 -5.99 16.86 5.32
N LEU A 6 -6.23 15.60 4.96
CA LEU A 6 -5.39 14.41 5.10
C LEU A 6 -4.73 13.95 3.78
N LEU A 7 -5.24 14.38 2.62
CA LEU A 7 -4.74 14.00 1.30
C LEU A 7 -4.21 15.21 0.54
N ASN A 8 -3.03 15.06 -0.06
CA ASN A 8 -2.51 16.00 -1.05
C ASN A 8 -2.68 15.40 -2.44
N VAL A 9 -3.62 15.93 -3.21
CA VAL A 9 -3.80 15.53 -4.61
C VAL A 9 -2.93 16.44 -5.47
N MET A 10 -2.04 15.82 -6.24
CA MET A 10 -1.18 16.51 -7.20
C MET A 10 -1.72 16.25 -8.60
N PRO A 11 -2.13 17.29 -9.34
CA PRO A 11 -2.40 17.15 -10.76
C PRO A 11 -1.16 16.58 -11.46
N TRP A 12 -1.37 15.59 -12.33
CA TRP A 12 -0.30 14.93 -13.08
C TRP A 12 -0.44 15.13 -14.61
N PRO A 13 -0.52 16.38 -15.11
CA PRO A 13 -0.65 16.64 -16.54
C PRO A 13 0.71 16.45 -17.21
N LEU A 14 0.99 15.24 -17.69
CA LEU A 14 2.20 14.99 -18.45
C LEU A 14 2.06 15.56 -19.87
N PRO A 15 3.12 16.19 -20.42
CA PRO A 15 3.10 16.81 -21.74
C PRO A 15 3.13 15.78 -22.89
N MET A 16 2.86 14.52 -22.60
CA MET A 16 3.00 13.40 -23.52
C MET A 16 1.92 12.35 -23.26
N PRO A 17 1.45 11.63 -24.29
CA PRO A 17 0.48 10.56 -24.13
C PRO A 17 1.02 9.43 -23.23
N VAL A 18 0.26 9.08 -22.21
CA VAL A 18 0.52 7.93 -21.33
C VAL A 18 -0.39 6.76 -21.71
N ASP A 19 -0.07 5.54 -21.27
CA ASP A 19 -1.02 4.42 -21.33
C ASP A 19 -2.37 4.81 -20.70
N VAL A 20 -3.47 4.33 -21.28
CA VAL A 20 -4.84 4.55 -20.80
C VAL A 20 -5.60 3.23 -20.68
N TRP A 21 -6.56 3.18 -19.76
CA TRP A 21 -7.46 2.05 -19.60
C TRP A 21 -8.92 2.52 -19.57
N PRO A 22 -9.81 1.91 -20.38
CA PRO A 22 -9.53 0.88 -21.38
C PRO A 22 -8.65 1.42 -22.54
N PRO A 23 -7.92 0.55 -23.28
CA PRO A 23 -7.13 0.98 -24.42
C PRO A 23 -8.01 1.65 -25.47
N VAL A 24 -7.58 2.78 -25.99
CA VAL A 24 -8.31 3.54 -27.02
C VAL A 24 -7.73 3.21 -28.39
N PRO A 25 -8.56 2.81 -29.39
CA PRO A 25 -8.07 2.55 -30.74
C PRO A 25 -7.36 3.78 -31.34
N GLY A 26 -6.17 3.58 -31.89
CA GLY A 26 -5.34 4.66 -32.46
C GLY A 26 -4.56 5.49 -31.43
N HIS A 27 -4.73 5.23 -30.13
CA HIS A 27 -3.90 5.85 -29.09
C HIS A 27 -2.51 5.21 -29.06
N ILE A 28 -1.48 6.03 -29.24
CA ILE A 28 -0.09 5.59 -29.20
C ILE A 28 0.56 6.21 -27.96
N PRO A 29 0.70 5.44 -26.87
CA PRO A 29 1.34 5.93 -25.66
C PRO A 29 2.84 6.14 -25.89
N GLN A 30 3.37 7.26 -25.40
CA GLN A 30 4.80 7.53 -25.37
C GLN A 30 5.43 7.14 -24.04
N VAL A 31 4.63 7.14 -22.97
CA VAL A 31 5.06 6.73 -21.63
C VAL A 31 4.20 5.57 -21.18
N HIS A 32 4.87 4.43 -20.98
CA HIS A 32 4.24 3.21 -20.53
C HIS A 32 3.70 3.33 -19.10
N TYR A 33 2.78 2.44 -18.78
CA TYR A 33 2.26 2.13 -17.47
C TYR A 33 1.76 3.35 -16.69
N PHE A 34 0.92 4.17 -17.35
CA PHE A 34 0.29 5.37 -16.80
C PHE A 34 1.30 6.38 -16.22
N ALA A 35 2.56 6.30 -16.65
CA ALA A 35 3.69 7.01 -16.07
C ALA A 35 3.90 6.77 -14.56
N GLN A 36 3.53 5.58 -14.06
CA GLN A 36 3.65 5.25 -12.63
C GLN A 36 5.10 5.39 -12.14
N LEU A 37 6.10 4.95 -12.91
CA LEU A 37 7.51 5.12 -12.54
C LEU A 37 7.92 6.59 -12.38
N ALA A 38 7.42 7.47 -13.25
CA ALA A 38 7.68 8.90 -13.15
C ALA A 38 7.03 9.49 -11.88
N ALA A 39 5.81 9.08 -11.55
CA ALA A 39 5.11 9.51 -10.35
C ALA A 39 5.80 9.03 -9.07
N LEU A 40 6.28 7.77 -9.04
CA LEU A 40 7.02 7.21 -7.92
C LEU A 40 8.33 7.96 -7.67
N ASN A 41 9.09 8.23 -8.73
CA ASN A 41 10.34 8.96 -8.62
C ASN A 41 10.14 10.45 -8.30
N ASP A 42 9.12 11.12 -8.85
CA ASP A 42 8.78 12.49 -8.41
C ASP A 42 8.48 12.53 -6.91
N CYS A 43 7.68 11.58 -6.39
CA CYS A 43 7.43 11.46 -4.97
C CYS A 43 8.73 11.25 -4.17
N LEU A 44 9.61 10.34 -4.62
CA LEU A 44 10.91 10.08 -4.01
C LEU A 44 11.73 11.37 -3.88
N TYR A 45 11.97 12.06 -5.00
CA TYR A 45 12.81 13.26 -5.05
C TYR A 45 12.20 14.45 -4.33
N ARG A 46 10.87 14.64 -4.46
CA ARG A 46 10.14 15.72 -3.80
C ARG A 46 10.26 15.66 -2.28
N TYR A 47 10.30 14.47 -1.71
CA TYR A 47 10.39 14.26 -0.26
C TYR A 47 11.77 13.80 0.20
N MET A 48 12.77 13.77 -0.67
CA MET A 48 14.10 13.23 -0.38
C MET A 48 14.81 13.95 0.78
N SER A 49 14.64 15.27 0.88
CA SER A 49 15.27 16.09 1.92
C SER A 49 14.43 16.18 3.20
N THR A 50 13.12 15.97 3.11
CA THR A 50 12.18 16.23 4.21
C THR A 50 11.69 14.97 4.93
N ALA A 51 11.53 13.86 4.20
CA ALA A 51 11.03 12.62 4.76
C ALA A 51 12.19 11.75 5.28
N ARG A 52 12.03 11.21 6.49
CA ARG A 52 12.96 10.20 7.03
C ARG A 52 12.76 8.85 6.34
N HIS A 53 11.50 8.49 6.10
CA HIS A 53 11.10 7.32 5.35
C HIS A 53 9.93 7.67 4.44
N ILE A 54 9.83 7.00 3.30
CA ILE A 54 8.67 7.05 2.40
C ILE A 54 8.09 5.65 2.28
N VAL A 55 6.76 5.55 2.33
CA VAL A 55 6.03 4.31 2.10
C VAL A 55 5.49 4.34 0.68
N PHE A 56 5.91 3.38 -0.15
CA PHE A 56 5.41 3.21 -1.51
C PHE A 56 4.44 2.04 -1.54
N THR A 57 3.14 2.31 -1.69
CA THR A 57 2.06 1.32 -1.81
C THR A 57 1.01 1.80 -2.81
N ASP A 58 0.22 0.88 -3.34
CA ASP A 58 -0.96 1.23 -4.15
C ASP A 58 -2.18 1.48 -3.21
N LEU A 59 -3.28 2.05 -3.73
CA LEU A 59 -4.44 2.44 -2.90
C LEU A 59 -5.23 1.26 -2.33
N ASP A 60 -5.15 0.11 -2.99
CA ASP A 60 -5.75 -1.16 -2.60
C ASP A 60 -4.80 -2.01 -1.74
N GLU A 61 -3.67 -1.43 -1.33
CA GLU A 61 -2.63 -2.12 -0.58
C GLU A 61 -2.30 -1.42 0.74
N VAL A 62 -1.96 -2.21 1.76
CA VAL A 62 -1.50 -1.68 3.05
C VAL A 62 -0.45 -2.57 3.67
N ILE A 63 0.67 -1.97 4.09
CA ILE A 63 1.68 -2.67 4.90
C ILE A 63 1.16 -2.78 6.33
N VAL A 64 0.89 -4.00 6.77
CA VAL A 64 0.31 -4.29 8.08
C VAL A 64 1.36 -4.91 9.01
N PRO A 65 1.80 -4.18 10.05
CA PRO A 65 2.66 -4.74 11.10
C PRO A 65 1.97 -5.88 11.86
N ARG A 66 2.76 -6.86 12.30
CA ARG A 66 2.31 -7.98 13.13
C ARG A 66 2.61 -7.74 14.60
N PRO A 67 1.86 -8.37 15.52
CA PRO A 67 2.14 -8.26 16.94
C PRO A 67 3.61 -8.57 17.26
N PRO A 68 4.23 -7.81 18.17
CA PRO A 68 3.62 -6.80 19.06
C PRO A 68 3.56 -5.38 18.49
N HIS A 69 3.75 -5.17 17.18
CA HIS A 69 3.84 -3.84 16.58
C HIS A 69 2.51 -3.31 16.07
N ASP A 70 2.08 -2.15 16.57
CA ASP A 70 0.84 -1.49 16.11
C ASP A 70 1.09 -0.28 15.18
N ASN A 71 2.34 -0.03 14.78
CA ASN A 71 2.67 1.05 13.85
C ASN A 71 3.99 0.78 13.12
N TRP A 72 4.19 1.44 11.98
CA TRP A 72 5.42 1.31 11.21
C TRP A 72 6.65 1.75 11.99
N SER A 73 6.56 2.77 12.86
CA SER A 73 7.73 3.25 13.59
C SER A 73 8.30 2.22 14.56
N SER A 74 7.46 1.52 15.34
CA SER A 74 7.91 0.49 16.28
C SER A 74 8.44 -0.74 15.53
N LEU A 75 7.78 -1.14 14.46
CA LEU A 75 8.22 -2.20 13.55
C LEU A 75 9.61 -1.91 12.97
N LEU A 76 9.80 -0.74 12.36
CA LEU A 76 11.08 -0.37 11.73
C LEU A 76 12.21 -0.26 12.77
N LYS A 77 11.90 0.18 14.00
CA LYS A 77 12.89 0.22 15.09
C LYS A 77 13.37 -1.19 15.46
N GLU A 78 12.45 -2.14 15.60
CA GLU A 78 12.82 -3.53 15.88
C GLU A 78 13.61 -4.13 14.72
N LEU A 79 13.12 -4.02 13.49
CA LEU A 79 13.82 -4.55 12.30
C LEU A 79 15.23 -3.97 12.20
N ARG A 80 15.38 -2.66 12.40
CA ARG A 80 16.69 -1.98 12.38
C ARG A 80 17.65 -2.52 13.43
N SER A 81 17.17 -2.83 14.64
CA SER A 81 18.01 -3.33 15.74
C SER A 81 18.62 -4.71 15.49
N LYS A 82 18.06 -5.48 14.54
CA LYS A 82 18.56 -6.82 14.16
C LYS A 82 19.62 -6.78 13.08
N LEU A 83 19.89 -5.60 12.51
CA LEU A 83 20.78 -5.42 11.37
C LEU A 83 22.05 -4.70 11.77
N SER A 84 23.20 -5.25 11.37
CA SER A 84 24.53 -4.67 11.63
C SER A 84 24.71 -3.28 11.01
N ARG A 85 24.07 -3.01 9.87
CA ARG A 85 24.11 -1.73 9.15
C ARG A 85 22.71 -1.22 8.77
N PRO A 86 22.50 0.10 8.65
CA PRO A 86 21.20 0.65 8.26
C PRO A 86 20.79 0.14 6.88
N PRO A 87 19.58 -0.44 6.74
CA PRO A 87 19.07 -0.77 5.42
C PRO A 87 18.61 0.51 4.70
N ALA A 88 18.71 0.49 3.38
CA ALA A 88 18.14 1.53 2.52
C ALA A 88 16.63 1.36 2.35
N LEU A 89 16.12 0.13 2.49
CA LEU A 89 14.69 -0.15 2.43
C LEU A 89 14.28 -1.37 3.24
N PHE A 90 13.01 -1.42 3.60
CA PHE A 90 12.32 -2.57 4.17
C PHE A 90 11.29 -3.08 3.17
N MET A 91 11.42 -4.33 2.72
CA MET A 91 10.57 -4.94 1.69
C MET A 91 9.60 -5.93 2.30
N PHE A 92 8.33 -5.81 1.95
CA PHE A 92 7.25 -6.65 2.47
C PHE A 92 6.70 -7.56 1.37
N ARG A 93 6.40 -8.81 1.75
CA ARG A 93 5.77 -9.79 0.84
C ARG A 93 4.28 -9.55 0.74
N ASN A 94 3.76 -9.74 -0.47
CA ASN A 94 2.34 -9.59 -0.77
C ASN A 94 1.53 -10.83 -0.36
N VAL A 95 0.32 -10.57 0.13
CA VAL A 95 -0.77 -11.54 0.26
C VAL A 95 -2.07 -10.94 -0.25
N PHE A 96 -2.77 -11.69 -1.09
CA PHE A 96 -4.04 -11.25 -1.66
C PHE A 96 -5.22 -11.52 -0.73
N PHE A 97 -6.11 -10.54 -0.63
CA PHE A 97 -7.46 -10.61 -0.08
C PHE A 97 -8.44 -10.40 -1.23
N TRP A 98 -8.90 -11.49 -1.83
CA TRP A 98 -9.78 -11.41 -3.00
C TRP A 98 -11.14 -10.84 -2.63
N LEU A 99 -11.61 -9.86 -3.40
CA LEU A 99 -12.89 -9.19 -3.14
C LEU A 99 -14.10 -10.09 -3.43
N GLU A 100 -13.91 -11.15 -4.20
CA GLU A 100 -14.89 -12.18 -4.53
C GLU A 100 -15.14 -13.13 -3.36
N TRP A 101 -14.15 -13.31 -2.47
CA TRP A 101 -14.37 -14.11 -1.27
C TRP A 101 -15.40 -13.45 -0.35
N PRO A 102 -16.27 -14.23 0.31
CA PRO A 102 -17.34 -13.68 1.11
C PRO A 102 -16.78 -12.86 2.27
N ASN A 103 -17.51 -11.80 2.61
CA ASN A 103 -17.25 -11.03 3.83
C ASN A 103 -17.36 -11.95 5.04
N ASP A 104 -16.60 -11.64 6.09
CA ASP A 104 -16.72 -12.35 7.35
C ASP A 104 -18.09 -12.04 8.00
N PRO A 105 -18.95 -13.05 8.25
CA PRO A 105 -20.29 -12.82 8.80
C PRO A 105 -20.27 -12.10 10.15
N LYS A 106 -19.26 -12.33 10.98
CA LYS A 106 -19.11 -11.68 12.29
C LYS A 106 -18.94 -10.17 12.13
N TYR A 107 -18.16 -9.76 11.14
CA TYR A 107 -17.78 -8.38 10.93
C TYR A 107 -18.75 -7.63 10.01
N ALA A 108 -19.43 -8.35 9.13
CA ALA A 108 -20.58 -7.86 8.36
C ALA A 108 -21.80 -7.55 9.25
N ALA A 109 -21.83 -7.98 10.51
CA ALA A 109 -22.86 -7.58 11.46
C ALA A 109 -22.64 -6.17 12.07
N VAL A 110 -21.47 -5.56 11.85
CA VAL A 110 -21.14 -4.24 12.40
C VAL A 110 -21.63 -3.15 11.45
N GLU A 111 -22.73 -2.47 11.83
CA GLU A 111 -23.44 -1.50 10.98
C GLU A 111 -22.52 -0.46 10.34
N LYS A 112 -21.65 0.20 11.14
CA LYS A 112 -20.73 1.22 10.63
C LYS A 112 -19.75 0.68 9.60
N VAL A 113 -19.28 -0.56 9.75
CA VAL A 113 -18.33 -1.19 8.82
C VAL A 113 -18.99 -1.43 7.47
N VAL A 114 -20.24 -1.92 7.48
CA VAL A 114 -21.01 -2.15 6.25
C VAL A 114 -21.39 -0.82 5.60
N ARG A 115 -21.90 0.14 6.38
CA ARG A 115 -22.35 1.45 5.89
C ARG A 115 -21.22 2.25 5.23
N LEU A 116 -20.01 2.17 5.77
CA LEU A 116 -18.83 2.84 5.20
C LEU A 116 -18.08 1.96 4.18
N ASN A 117 -18.55 0.75 3.90
CA ASN A 117 -17.91 -0.23 3.01
C ASN A 117 -16.41 -0.43 3.31
N LEU A 118 -16.07 -0.62 4.59
CA LEU A 118 -14.67 -0.74 5.03
C LEU A 118 -14.09 -2.10 4.64
N THR A 119 -13.62 -2.20 3.39
CA THR A 119 -13.15 -3.44 2.76
C THR A 119 -12.09 -4.16 3.60
N THR A 120 -11.15 -3.42 4.19
CA THR A 120 -10.08 -3.98 5.03
C THR A 120 -10.58 -4.62 6.33
N LEU A 121 -11.78 -4.28 6.79
CA LEU A 121 -12.45 -4.88 7.95
C LEU A 121 -13.47 -5.96 7.55
N LEU A 122 -14.03 -5.88 6.34
CA LEU A 122 -14.97 -6.87 5.81
C LEU A 122 -14.27 -8.13 5.28
N LYS A 123 -13.13 -7.96 4.62
CA LYS A 123 -12.36 -9.04 3.97
C LYS A 123 -11.26 -9.53 4.90
N THR A 124 -11.52 -10.65 5.58
CA THR A 124 -10.56 -11.28 6.51
C THR A 124 -9.94 -12.56 5.95
N ARG A 125 -10.32 -12.98 4.75
CA ARG A 125 -9.73 -14.14 4.08
C ARG A 125 -8.61 -13.68 3.18
N ARG A 126 -7.42 -14.24 3.39
CA ARG A 126 -6.26 -14.04 2.51
C ARG A 126 -5.77 -15.34 1.93
N GLN A 127 -5.08 -15.26 0.80
CA GLN A 127 -4.38 -16.39 0.22
C GLN A 127 -3.35 -16.94 1.23
N VAL A 128 -3.22 -18.27 1.27
CA VAL A 128 -2.22 -18.95 2.11
C VAL A 128 -0.81 -18.69 1.58
N TYR A 129 -0.64 -18.77 0.26
CA TYR A 129 0.61 -18.45 -0.41
C TYR A 129 0.93 -16.96 -0.31
N MET A 130 2.21 -16.67 -0.13
CA MET A 130 2.77 -15.32 -0.15
C MET A 130 3.62 -15.17 -1.40
N GLU A 131 3.49 -14.06 -2.11
CA GLU A 131 4.34 -13.77 -3.26
C GLU A 131 5.82 -13.72 -2.86
N ARG A 132 6.73 -13.97 -3.81
CA ARG A 132 8.17 -13.84 -3.55
C ARG A 132 8.52 -12.37 -3.37
N TYR A 133 9.64 -12.09 -2.71
CA TYR A 133 10.18 -10.72 -2.71
C TYR A 133 10.39 -10.23 -4.15
N SER A 134 10.20 -8.93 -4.33
CA SER A 134 10.19 -8.23 -5.64
C SER A 134 9.04 -8.63 -6.58
N GLN A 135 8.27 -9.68 -6.27
CA GLN A 135 7.02 -10.00 -6.96
C GLN A 135 5.87 -9.38 -6.18
N ARG A 136 5.24 -8.32 -6.74
CA ARG A 136 4.14 -7.59 -6.09
C ARG A 136 4.50 -6.99 -4.71
N SER A 137 5.78 -6.97 -4.34
CA SER A 137 6.23 -6.35 -3.10
C SER A 137 5.99 -4.85 -3.09
N LYS A 138 5.97 -4.29 -1.89
CA LYS A 138 6.03 -2.86 -1.63
C LYS A 138 7.00 -2.60 -0.49
N CYS A 139 7.45 -1.36 -0.37
CA CYS A 139 8.56 -1.04 0.51
C CYS A 139 8.39 0.27 1.27
N ILE A 140 9.06 0.31 2.42
CA ILE A 140 9.35 1.53 3.15
C ILE A 140 10.82 1.86 2.95
N VAL A 141 11.14 2.99 2.34
CA VAL A 141 12.50 3.35 1.92
C VAL A 141 13.06 4.52 2.72
N VAL A 142 14.39 4.59 2.81
CA VAL A 142 15.13 5.79 3.21
C VAL A 142 15.41 6.60 1.95
N PRO A 143 14.77 7.77 1.73
CA PRO A 143 14.77 8.42 0.41
C PRO A 143 16.15 8.76 -0.13
N ARG A 144 17.06 9.24 0.74
CA ARG A 144 18.44 9.62 0.36
C ARG A 144 19.33 8.44 -0.03
N ALA A 145 18.85 7.21 0.17
CA ALA A 145 19.56 6.01 -0.23
C ALA A 145 19.19 5.59 -1.67
N ILE A 146 18.02 6.01 -2.17
CA ILE A 146 17.45 5.49 -3.41
C ILE A 146 17.69 6.47 -4.56
N LEU A 147 18.27 5.98 -5.66
CA LEU A 147 18.42 6.74 -6.90
C LEU A 147 17.21 6.56 -7.82
N ASP A 148 16.71 5.33 -7.95
CA ASP A 148 15.57 5.02 -8.82
C ASP A 148 14.63 4.01 -8.16
N MET A 149 13.36 4.39 -8.06
CA MET A 149 12.29 3.57 -7.47
C MET A 149 11.49 2.86 -8.57
N GLY A 150 11.42 1.53 -8.50
CA GLY A 150 10.55 0.71 -9.33
C GLY A 150 9.15 0.53 -8.74
N VAL A 151 8.29 -0.24 -9.42
CA VAL A 151 6.89 -0.46 -8.99
C VAL A 151 6.79 -1.39 -7.76
N HIS A 152 7.66 -2.39 -7.70
CA HIS A 152 7.65 -3.43 -6.65
C HIS A 152 8.94 -3.51 -5.83
N GLU A 153 10.01 -2.89 -6.31
CA GLU A 153 11.32 -2.88 -5.69
C GLU A 153 12.09 -1.62 -6.08
N VAL A 154 13.23 -1.38 -5.43
CA VAL A 154 14.17 -0.33 -5.83
C VAL A 154 14.99 -0.84 -7.01
N ASN A 155 15.06 -0.04 -8.08
CA ASN A 155 15.86 -0.36 -9.25
C ASN A 155 17.34 -0.03 -9.02
N THR A 156 17.64 1.10 -8.39
CA THR A 156 19.03 1.55 -8.19
C THR A 156 19.20 2.34 -6.89
N TYR A 157 20.32 2.07 -6.22
CA TYR A 157 20.77 2.74 -5.01
C TYR A 157 21.85 3.78 -5.35
N TYR A 158 22.03 4.79 -4.49
CA TYR A 158 23.19 5.70 -4.62
C TYR A 158 24.51 5.00 -4.31
N ASP A 159 24.49 3.97 -3.46
CA ASP A 159 25.64 3.17 -3.08
C ASP A 159 25.23 1.69 -3.10
N TYR A 160 25.96 0.87 -3.85
CA TYR A 160 25.69 -0.56 -4.01
C TYR A 160 25.90 -1.37 -2.72
N GLU A 161 26.61 -0.83 -1.72
CA GLU A 161 26.73 -1.46 -0.40
C GLU A 161 25.45 -1.33 0.44
N GLN A 162 24.47 -0.55 -0.02
CA GLN A 162 23.21 -0.39 0.65
C GLN A 162 22.39 -1.68 0.66
N MET A 163 21.72 -1.91 1.79
CA MET A 163 21.09 -3.20 2.09
C MET A 163 19.57 -3.12 1.97
N THR A 164 18.98 -4.11 1.29
CA THR A 164 17.56 -4.44 1.42
C THR A 164 17.33 -5.25 2.68
N ALA A 165 16.46 -4.76 3.57
CA ALA A 165 15.91 -5.56 4.66
C ALA A 165 14.67 -6.31 4.15
N TYR A 166 14.81 -7.60 3.87
CA TYR A 166 13.70 -8.49 3.57
C TYR A 166 12.92 -8.80 4.85
N VAL A 167 11.69 -8.30 4.96
CA VAL A 167 10.90 -8.39 6.19
C VAL A 167 10.16 -9.71 6.25
N ASP A 168 10.51 -10.54 7.23
CA ASP A 168 9.81 -11.78 7.50
C ASP A 168 8.32 -11.52 7.82
N ALA A 169 7.47 -12.43 7.35
CA ALA A 169 6.02 -12.33 7.48
C ALA A 169 5.52 -12.27 8.94
N SER A 170 6.33 -12.77 9.89
CA SER A 170 6.05 -12.65 11.33
C SER A 170 6.16 -11.22 11.86
N TYR A 171 6.83 -10.31 11.15
CA TYR A 171 6.94 -8.88 11.50
C TYR A 171 5.95 -8.00 10.75
N GLY A 172 5.67 -8.30 9.49
CA GLY A 172 4.78 -7.49 8.66
C GLY A 172 4.47 -8.13 7.32
N LEU A 173 3.28 -7.84 6.80
CA LEU A 173 2.81 -8.32 5.50
C LEU A 173 2.15 -7.19 4.72
N LEU A 174 2.31 -7.18 3.41
CA LEU A 174 1.55 -6.32 2.51
C LEU A 174 0.20 -7.00 2.22
N HIS A 175 -0.88 -6.39 2.67
CA HIS A 175 -2.23 -6.83 2.34
C HIS A 175 -2.65 -6.16 1.04
N HIS A 176 -3.11 -6.94 0.07
CA HIS A 176 -3.62 -6.45 -1.21
C HIS A 176 -5.08 -6.85 -1.40
N TYR A 177 -5.98 -5.88 -1.33
CA TYR A 177 -7.43 -6.06 -1.42
C TYR A 177 -7.91 -5.83 -2.86
N ARG A 178 -7.95 -6.88 -3.67
CA ARG A 178 -8.13 -6.76 -5.12
C ARG A 178 -9.16 -7.75 -5.67
N VAL A 179 -9.80 -7.40 -6.78
CA VAL A 179 -10.50 -8.38 -7.62
C VAL A 179 -9.51 -9.36 -8.24
N ASP A 180 -9.92 -10.62 -8.36
CA ASP A 180 -9.11 -11.65 -9.00
C ASP A 180 -9.09 -11.44 -10.51
N LEU A 181 -7.88 -11.43 -11.08
CA LEU A 181 -7.66 -11.35 -12.53
C LEU A 181 -7.30 -12.71 -13.13
N GLY A 182 -7.30 -13.79 -12.34
CA GLY A 182 -7.23 -15.16 -12.79
C GLY A 182 -6.63 -16.13 -11.76
N GLY A 183 -7.38 -17.18 -11.43
CA GLY A 183 -6.90 -18.38 -10.72
C GLY A 183 -6.65 -18.22 -9.22
N GLY A 184 -6.98 -17.07 -8.64
CA GLY A 184 -6.81 -16.75 -7.23
C GLY A 184 -7.98 -17.18 -6.34
N ILE A 185 -9.23 -17.08 -6.84
CA ILE A 185 -10.44 -17.36 -6.05
C ILE A 185 -10.59 -18.83 -5.62
N ASP A 186 -10.08 -19.77 -6.41
CA ASP A 186 -10.18 -21.22 -6.16
C ASP A 186 -9.07 -21.75 -5.23
N GLN A 187 -8.11 -20.89 -4.87
CA GLN A 187 -7.00 -21.25 -3.99
C GLN A 187 -7.45 -21.37 -2.53
N PRO A 188 -6.76 -22.17 -1.70
CA PRO A 188 -7.01 -22.20 -0.28
C PRO A 188 -6.76 -20.83 0.35
N TYR A 189 -7.65 -20.46 1.28
CA TYR A 189 -7.53 -19.24 2.07
C TYR A 189 -7.22 -19.57 3.54
N GLN A 190 -6.68 -18.57 4.23
CA GLN A 190 -6.62 -18.53 5.69
C GLN A 190 -7.24 -17.24 6.20
N VAL A 191 -7.71 -17.28 7.45
CA VAL A 191 -8.27 -16.09 8.10
C VAL A 191 -7.15 -15.25 8.70
N ASP A 192 -7.19 -13.96 8.43
CA ASP A 192 -6.29 -12.94 8.95
C ASP A 192 -7.11 -11.73 9.39
N THR A 193 -7.29 -11.59 10.71
CA THR A 193 -8.10 -10.52 11.29
C THR A 193 -7.25 -9.35 11.78
N ARG A 194 -5.98 -9.23 11.40
CA ARG A 194 -5.07 -8.22 11.97
C ARG A 194 -5.58 -6.78 11.81
N MET A 195 -6.30 -6.48 10.74
CA MET A 195 -6.92 -5.16 10.55
C MET A 195 -7.94 -4.80 11.64
N TRP A 196 -8.52 -5.80 12.31
CA TRP A 196 -9.48 -5.58 13.39
C TRP A 196 -8.85 -5.02 14.67
N ASP A 197 -7.56 -5.22 14.89
CA ASP A 197 -6.84 -4.59 16.00
C ASP A 197 -6.81 -3.06 15.85
N PHE A 198 -7.05 -2.56 14.63
CA PHE A 198 -7.14 -1.14 14.29
C PHE A 198 -8.58 -0.69 13.99
N ALA A 199 -9.59 -1.54 14.17
CA ALA A 199 -10.96 -1.29 13.70
C ALA A 199 -11.55 0.01 14.26
N GLN A 200 -11.41 0.25 15.57
CA GLN A 200 -11.93 1.46 16.20
C GLN A 200 -11.33 2.71 15.56
N LEU A 201 -10.01 2.73 15.37
CA LEU A 201 -9.30 3.84 14.74
C LEU A 201 -9.76 4.07 13.30
N ILE A 202 -9.92 3.00 12.52
CA ILE A 202 -10.34 3.05 11.11
C ILE A 202 -11.80 3.57 11.02
N ILE A 203 -12.70 3.01 11.83
CA ILE A 203 -14.12 3.38 11.84
C ILE A 203 -14.27 4.86 12.24
N ASP A 204 -13.64 5.28 13.33
CA ASP A 204 -13.81 6.65 13.84
C ASP A 204 -13.26 7.69 12.85
N ARG A 205 -12.06 7.46 12.30
CA ARG A 205 -11.45 8.39 11.33
C ARG A 205 -12.25 8.48 10.05
N THR A 206 -12.72 7.33 9.53
CA THR A 206 -13.49 7.30 8.28
C THR A 206 -14.88 7.90 8.49
N TRP A 207 -15.52 7.63 9.62
CA TRP A 207 -16.81 8.22 9.97
C TRP A 207 -16.73 9.74 10.10
N HIS A 208 -15.72 10.26 10.80
CA HIS A 208 -15.51 11.70 10.91
C HIS A 208 -15.33 12.39 9.55
N LEU A 209 -14.57 11.78 8.64
CA LEU A 209 -14.37 12.30 7.29
C LEU A 209 -15.67 12.26 6.47
N HIS A 210 -16.39 11.14 6.52
CA HIS A 210 -17.68 10.95 5.84
C HIS A 210 -18.68 12.05 6.23
N GLU A 211 -18.86 12.30 7.53
CA GLU A 211 -19.76 13.34 8.02
C GLU A 211 -19.29 14.75 7.62
N SER A 212 -17.98 15.01 7.62
CA SER A 212 -17.42 16.29 7.17
C SER A 212 -17.73 16.57 5.70
N ILE A 213 -17.57 15.57 4.83
CA ILE A 213 -17.87 15.69 3.38
C ILE A 213 -19.37 15.97 3.19
N LEU A 214 -20.24 15.17 3.81
CA LEU A 214 -21.70 15.35 3.71
C LEU A 214 -22.20 16.69 4.25
N SER A 215 -21.48 17.31 5.18
CA SER A 215 -21.81 18.65 5.69
C SER A 215 -21.38 19.77 4.76
N THR A 216 -20.37 19.52 3.92
CA THR A 216 -19.83 20.49 2.95
C THR A 216 -20.67 20.52 1.68
N ASP A 217 -21.15 19.36 1.22
CA ASP A 217 -22.05 19.25 0.04
C ASP A 217 -23.48 19.78 0.28
N ARG A 218 -23.84 20.08 1.54
CA ARG A 218 -25.15 20.66 1.91
C ARG A 218 -25.14 22.20 1.98
N ARG A 219 -24.05 22.86 1.62
CA ARG A 219 -23.93 24.32 1.53
C ARG A 219 -23.76 24.75 0.08
#